data_AF-A0A258CNW4-F1
#
_entry.id   AF-A0A258CNW4-F1
#
_cell.length_a   1.000
_cell.length_b   1.000
_cell.length_c   1.000
_cell.angle_alpha   90.00
_cell.angle_beta   90.00
_cell.angle_gamma   90.00
#
_symmetry.space_group_name_H-M   'P 1'
#
loop_
_entity.id
_entity.type
_entity.pdbx_description
1 polymer ?
#
loop_
_entity_poly.entity_id
_entity_poly.type
_entity_poly.pdbx_seq_one_letter_code
_entity_poly.pdbx_strand_id
1 'polypeptide(L)'
;MTLRRYRDIGWLNELRFGWENLNYGWQRWVLDYQGERQLRTLERMFGNIDARQLGLLLVACAAVLIALLALLLLKPWKFERDPQLRLYRRFERLLARRGVIRQDGEGARDFAERAALQLPSMAEAIGEFALLYERARYAGEAVDRNRMQNVLARLGRRLPWRSGVRGTL
;
A
#
# COMPACT_ATOMS: atom_id res chain seq x y z
N MET A 1 -19.10 75.61 -41.34
CA MET A 1 -17.62 75.59 -41.46
C MET A 1 -17.13 74.19 -41.14
N THR A 2 -16.24 73.68 -41.96
CA THR A 2 -15.91 72.28 -42.28
C THR A 2 -15.24 71.44 -41.18
N LEU A 3 -15.78 70.24 -40.91
CA LEU A 3 -15.16 69.10 -40.20
C LEU A 3 -14.05 68.46 -41.06
N ARG A 4 -12.88 69.11 -41.16
CA ARG A 4 -11.79 68.63 -42.03
C ARG A 4 -10.39 68.70 -41.43
N ARG A 5 -10.26 68.69 -40.10
CA ARG A 5 -8.97 68.88 -39.42
C ARG A 5 -8.57 67.75 -38.46
N TYR A 6 -8.87 66.50 -38.84
CA TYR A 6 -8.37 65.30 -38.16
C TYR A 6 -7.82 64.28 -39.17
N ARG A 7 -7.12 64.77 -40.20
CA ARG A 7 -6.60 63.92 -41.29
C ARG A 7 -5.08 64.00 -41.47
N ASP A 8 -4.33 64.47 -40.49
CA ASP A 8 -2.87 64.37 -40.52
C ASP A 8 -2.31 63.99 -39.17
N ILE A 9 -2.51 62.72 -38.84
CA ILE A 9 -1.72 62.09 -37.81
C ILE A 9 -1.02 60.89 -38.44
N GLY A 10 -0.04 61.18 -39.31
CA GLY A 10 0.80 60.14 -39.94
C GLY A 10 1.43 59.20 -38.90
N TRP A 11 1.76 59.72 -37.72
CA TRP A 11 2.28 58.94 -36.61
C TRP A 11 1.26 57.93 -36.04
N LEU A 12 -0.06 58.18 -36.15
CA LEU A 12 -1.12 57.27 -35.69
C LEU A 12 -1.26 56.08 -36.64
N ASN A 13 -1.08 56.31 -37.95
CA ASN A 13 -0.98 55.22 -38.91
C ASN A 13 0.30 54.41 -38.71
N GLU A 14 1.44 55.04 -38.43
CA GLU A 14 2.69 54.32 -38.13
C GLU A 14 2.58 53.47 -36.86
N LEU A 15 1.96 53.99 -35.79
CA LEU A 15 1.70 53.23 -34.57
C LEU A 15 0.74 52.06 -34.82
N ARG A 16 -0.28 52.27 -35.66
CA ARG A 16 -1.21 51.22 -36.07
C ARG A 16 -0.52 50.13 -36.88
N PHE A 17 0.34 50.49 -37.83
CA PHE A 17 1.12 49.51 -38.60
C PHE A 17 2.10 48.74 -37.72
N GLY A 18 2.74 49.39 -36.75
CA GLY A 18 3.58 48.71 -35.76
C GLY A 18 2.80 47.72 -34.90
N TRP A 19 1.61 48.11 -34.43
CA TRP A 19 0.72 47.26 -33.64
C TRP A 19 0.18 46.07 -34.43
N GLU A 20 -0.22 46.28 -35.69
CA GLU A 20 -0.65 45.23 -36.60
C GLU A 20 0.49 44.21 -36.82
N ASN A 21 1.73 44.67 -37.05
CA ASN A 21 2.87 43.78 -37.26
C ASN A 21 3.23 42.95 -36.01
N LEU A 22 3.12 43.55 -34.81
CA LEU A 22 3.28 42.83 -33.55
C LEU A 22 2.18 41.79 -33.34
N ASN A 23 0.94 42.13 -33.66
CA ASN A 23 -0.19 41.22 -33.52
C ASN A 23 -0.07 40.04 -34.51
N TYR A 24 0.31 40.30 -35.76
CA TYR A 24 0.60 39.24 -36.74
C TYR A 24 1.77 38.36 -36.33
N GLY A 25 2.85 38.96 -35.78
CA GLY A 25 3.99 38.23 -35.25
C GLY A 25 3.62 37.34 -34.07
N TRP A 26 2.81 37.84 -33.13
CA TRP A 26 2.33 37.10 -31.98
C TRP A 26 1.35 35.99 -32.39
N GLN A 27 0.38 36.26 -33.26
CA GLN A 27 -0.54 35.25 -33.76
C GLN A 27 0.19 34.13 -34.50
N ARG A 28 1.17 34.48 -35.34
CA ARG A 28 2.01 33.49 -36.02
C ARG A 28 2.87 32.71 -35.02
N TRP A 29 3.46 33.37 -34.03
CA TRP A 29 4.25 32.70 -33.00
C TRP A 29 3.42 31.72 -32.18
N VAL A 30 2.20 32.11 -31.79
CA VAL A 30 1.31 31.27 -30.98
C VAL A 30 0.71 30.11 -31.79
N LEU A 31 0.38 30.33 -33.07
CA LEU A 31 -0.16 29.29 -33.96
C LEU A 31 0.92 28.33 -34.45
N ASP A 32 2.16 28.79 -34.65
CA ASP A 32 3.30 27.95 -35.02
C ASP A 32 3.89 27.19 -33.81
N TYR A 33 3.43 27.53 -32.60
CA TYR A 33 3.60 26.75 -31.36
C TYR A 33 2.54 25.64 -31.21
N GLN A 34 1.90 25.22 -32.31
CA GLN A 34 1.10 23.98 -32.32
C GLN A 34 2.04 22.78 -32.13
N GLY A 35 1.71 21.92 -31.14
CA GLY A 35 2.53 20.87 -30.52
C GLY A 35 3.22 19.81 -31.40
N GLU A 36 3.21 19.95 -32.72
CA GLU A 36 3.90 19.11 -33.70
C GLU A 36 5.42 19.33 -33.75
N ARG A 37 5.94 20.48 -33.27
CA ARG A 37 7.40 20.70 -33.23
C ARG A 37 8.08 20.14 -31.98
N GLN A 38 7.40 20.10 -30.84
CA GLN A 38 8.00 19.51 -29.63
C GLN A 38 8.28 18.02 -29.81
N LEU A 39 7.36 17.28 -30.44
CA LEU A 39 7.56 15.88 -30.81
C LEU A 39 8.72 15.73 -31.80
N ARG A 40 8.79 16.53 -32.87
CA ARG A 40 9.89 16.43 -33.86
C ARG A 40 11.26 16.81 -33.33
N THR A 41 11.34 17.68 -32.32
CA THR A 41 12.63 18.04 -31.70
C THR A 41 13.09 16.93 -30.76
N LEU A 42 12.14 16.32 -30.02
CA LEU A 42 12.39 15.11 -29.23
C LEU A 42 12.77 13.92 -30.13
N GLU A 43 12.08 13.70 -31.26
CA GLU A 43 12.40 12.68 -32.27
C GLU A 43 13.79 12.86 -32.88
N ARG A 44 14.25 14.11 -33.09
CA ARG A 44 15.61 14.39 -33.58
C ARG A 44 16.69 14.14 -32.54
N MET A 45 16.40 14.38 -31.25
CA MET A 45 17.35 14.11 -30.15
C MET A 45 17.42 12.63 -29.78
N PHE A 46 16.32 11.90 -29.90
CA PHE A 46 16.19 10.52 -29.42
C PHE A 46 16.07 9.46 -30.53
N GLY A 47 16.07 9.85 -31.80
CA GLY A 47 15.80 8.95 -32.94
C GLY A 47 14.32 8.56 -33.02
N ASN A 48 13.92 7.75 -34.02
CA ASN A 48 12.57 7.20 -34.23
C ASN A 48 12.05 6.40 -33.01
N ILE A 49 11.79 7.06 -31.89
CA ILE A 49 11.10 6.45 -30.77
C ILE A 49 9.61 6.52 -31.11
N ASP A 50 9.15 5.38 -31.63
CA ASP A 50 7.76 5.12 -31.91
C ASP A 50 6.91 5.55 -30.70
N ALA A 51 5.88 6.38 -30.89
CA ALA A 51 5.06 6.90 -29.79
C ALA A 51 4.50 5.76 -28.89
N ARG A 52 4.37 4.56 -29.46
CA ARG A 52 4.06 3.30 -28.79
C ARG A 52 5.11 2.87 -27.77
N GLN A 53 6.40 3.01 -28.09
CA GLN A 53 7.51 2.70 -27.19
C GLN A 53 7.56 3.68 -26.00
N LEU A 54 7.29 4.97 -26.23
CA LEU A 54 7.13 5.94 -25.15
C LEU A 54 5.93 5.61 -24.25
N GLY A 55 4.80 5.26 -24.86
CA GLY A 55 3.61 4.79 -24.12
C GLY A 55 3.91 3.56 -23.26
N LEU A 56 4.60 2.56 -23.84
CA LEU A 56 5.03 1.36 -23.12
C LEU A 56 5.99 1.67 -21.98
N LEU A 57 6.96 2.56 -22.19
CA LEU A 57 7.90 2.99 -21.15
C LEU A 57 7.17 3.67 -19.99
N LEU A 58 6.19 4.53 -20.30
CA LEU A 58 5.42 5.26 -19.30
C LEU A 58 4.54 4.32 -18.48
N VAL A 59 3.87 3.37 -19.14
CA VAL A 59 3.12 2.30 -18.47
C VAL A 59 4.03 1.41 -17.62
N ALA A 60 5.22 1.06 -18.12
CA ALA A 60 6.19 0.27 -17.36
C ALA A 60 6.66 1.01 -16.10
N CYS A 61 7.00 2.30 -16.22
CA CYS A 61 7.36 3.15 -15.07
C CYS A 61 6.21 3.26 -14.06
N ALA A 62 4.98 3.48 -14.53
CA ALA A 62 3.80 3.52 -13.66
C ALA A 62 3.57 2.18 -12.94
N ALA A 63 3.70 1.06 -13.65
CA ALA A 63 3.56 -0.28 -13.08
C ALA A 63 4.64 -0.55 -12.02
N VAL A 64 5.89 -0.16 -12.27
CA VAL A 64 6.99 -0.28 -11.29
C VAL A 64 6.72 0.58 -10.05
N LEU A 65 6.27 1.83 -10.22
CA LEU A 65 5.89 2.71 -9.11
C LEU A 65 4.76 2.12 -8.27
N ILE A 66 3.71 1.61 -8.92
CA ILE A 66 2.58 0.96 -8.24
C ILE A 66 3.07 -0.31 -7.51
N ALA A 67 3.92 -1.11 -8.14
CA ALA A 67 4.49 -2.30 -7.51
C ALA A 67 5.35 -1.95 -6.29
N LEU A 68 6.18 -0.91 -6.37
CA LEU A 68 6.97 -0.41 -5.25
C LEU A 68 6.07 0.13 -4.13
N LEU A 69 5.05 0.91 -4.46
CA LEU A 69 4.07 1.39 -3.48
C LEU A 69 3.32 0.23 -2.83
N ALA A 70 2.90 -0.76 -3.59
CA ALA A 70 2.26 -1.96 -3.07
C ALA A 70 3.22 -2.73 -2.15
N LEU A 71 4.49 -2.90 -2.53
CA LEU A 71 5.52 -3.53 -1.69
C LEU A 71 5.79 -2.74 -0.40
N LEU A 72 5.78 -1.40 -0.44
CA LEU A 72 5.96 -0.56 0.73
C LEU A 72 4.73 -0.56 1.65
N LEU A 73 3.53 -0.49 1.08
CA LEU A 73 2.26 -0.37 1.79
C LEU A 73 1.80 -1.72 2.36
N LEU A 74 1.79 -2.75 1.53
CA LEU A 74 1.44 -4.12 1.95
C LEU A 74 2.56 -4.73 2.79
N LYS A 75 3.77 -4.17 2.69
CA LYS A 75 4.97 -4.54 3.46
C LYS A 75 5.01 -6.06 3.68
N PRO A 76 5.05 -6.87 2.59
CA PRO A 76 4.87 -8.33 2.68
C PRO A 76 5.89 -9.00 3.60
N TRP A 77 7.05 -8.36 3.81
CA TRP A 77 8.09 -8.75 4.76
C TRP A 77 7.70 -8.57 6.24
N LYS A 78 6.64 -7.81 6.55
CA LYS A 78 6.01 -7.78 7.87
C LYS A 78 5.03 -8.94 8.09
N PHE A 79 4.53 -9.58 7.03
CA PHE A 79 3.65 -10.73 7.15
C PHE A 79 4.35 -11.93 7.80
N GLU A 80 5.68 -12.02 7.64
CA GLU A 80 6.54 -13.02 8.28
C GLU A 80 6.84 -12.72 9.77
N ARG A 81 6.44 -11.55 10.27
CA ARG A 81 6.97 -10.96 11.50
C ARG A 81 5.92 -10.73 12.57
N ASP A 82 4.98 -11.66 12.70
CA ASP A 82 4.17 -11.78 13.90
C ASP A 82 4.58 -13.03 14.71
N PRO A 83 5.74 -12.98 15.41
CA PRO A 83 6.09 -13.91 16.47
C PRO A 83 4.94 -14.39 17.33
N GLN A 84 4.04 -13.47 17.67
CA GLN A 84 2.93 -13.70 18.58
C GLN A 84 1.87 -14.53 17.87
N LEU A 85 1.56 -14.23 16.60
CA LEU A 85 0.67 -15.07 15.79
C LEU A 85 1.20 -16.49 15.58
N ARG A 86 2.52 -16.68 15.41
CA ARG A 86 3.12 -18.03 15.35
C ARG A 86 2.94 -18.81 16.66
N LEU A 87 3.10 -18.14 17.80
CA LEU A 87 2.88 -18.73 19.12
C LEU A 87 1.39 -19.03 19.33
N TYR A 88 0.51 -18.13 18.88
CA TYR A 88 -0.95 -18.30 18.93
C TYR A 88 -1.41 -19.49 18.08
N ARG A 89 -0.96 -19.62 16.83
CA ARG A 89 -1.23 -20.81 16.00
C ARG A 89 -0.70 -22.10 16.61
N ARG A 90 0.38 -22.05 17.40
CA ARG A 90 0.88 -23.22 18.12
C ARG A 90 -0.03 -23.57 19.30
N PHE A 91 -0.52 -22.57 20.03
CA PHE A 91 -1.53 -22.71 21.07
C PHE A 91 -2.83 -23.34 20.52
N GLU A 92 -3.39 -22.78 19.45
CA GLU A 92 -4.59 -23.32 18.78
C GLU A 92 -4.39 -24.79 18.38
N ARG A 93 -3.24 -25.13 17.79
CA ARG A 93 -2.93 -26.53 17.43
C ARG A 93 -2.83 -27.46 18.64
N LEU A 94 -2.37 -26.98 19.79
CA LEU A 94 -2.33 -27.79 21.02
C LEU A 94 -3.74 -28.08 21.55
N LEU A 95 -4.63 -27.08 21.47
CA LEU A 95 -6.02 -27.21 21.89
C LEU A 95 -6.87 -28.04 20.91
N ALA A 96 -6.66 -27.85 19.60
CA ALA A 96 -7.34 -28.62 18.56
C ALA A 96 -7.07 -30.13 18.69
N ARG A 97 -5.87 -30.52 19.16
CA ARG A 97 -5.54 -31.93 19.47
C ARG A 97 -6.39 -32.54 20.59
N ARG A 98 -7.05 -31.72 21.40
CA ARG A 98 -7.98 -32.14 22.46
C ARG A 98 -9.44 -31.93 22.07
N GLY A 99 -9.72 -31.67 20.78
CA GLY A 99 -11.07 -31.45 20.26
C GLY A 99 -11.57 -30.01 20.40
N VAL A 100 -10.75 -29.09 20.90
CA VAL A 100 -11.15 -27.69 21.09
C VAL A 100 -10.65 -26.85 19.92
N ILE A 101 -11.53 -26.61 18.96
CA ILE A 101 -11.27 -25.79 17.77
C ILE A 101 -11.92 -24.43 17.94
N ARG A 102 -11.25 -23.37 17.48
CA ARG A 102 -11.77 -21.99 17.49
C ARG A 102 -12.90 -21.83 16.47
N GLN A 103 -13.96 -21.13 16.84
CA GLN A 103 -15.08 -20.84 15.94
C GLN A 103 -14.81 -19.58 15.11
N ASP A 104 -15.44 -19.49 13.94
CA ASP A 104 -15.34 -18.30 13.09
C ASP A 104 -15.93 -17.08 13.81
N GLY A 105 -15.16 -16.00 13.88
CA GLY A 105 -15.53 -14.78 14.61
C GLY A 105 -15.28 -14.80 16.12
N GLU A 106 -14.84 -15.92 16.70
CA GLU A 106 -14.55 -16.02 18.15
C GLU A 106 -13.27 -15.26 18.51
N GLY A 107 -13.31 -14.43 19.56
CA GLY A 107 -12.13 -13.71 20.06
C GLY A 107 -11.08 -14.65 20.67
N ALA A 108 -9.81 -14.21 20.73
CA ALA A 108 -8.74 -15.02 21.32
C ALA A 108 -8.95 -15.31 22.81
N ARG A 109 -9.61 -14.38 23.53
CA ARG A 109 -9.98 -14.51 24.93
C ARG A 109 -11.15 -15.46 25.12
N ASP A 110 -12.24 -15.26 24.37
CA ASP A 110 -13.43 -16.11 24.43
C ASP A 110 -13.09 -17.58 24.13
N PHE A 111 -12.26 -17.80 23.10
CA PHE A 111 -11.74 -19.13 22.78
C PHE A 111 -10.97 -19.76 23.95
N ALA A 112 -10.13 -18.99 24.64
CA ALA A 112 -9.34 -19.47 25.76
C ALA A 112 -10.21 -19.75 27.01
N GLU A 113 -11.20 -18.90 27.30
CA GLU A 113 -12.15 -19.13 28.39
C GLU A 113 -12.95 -20.42 28.14
N ARG A 114 -13.46 -20.62 26.93
CA ARG A 114 -14.12 -21.86 26.53
C ARG A 114 -13.20 -23.07 26.60
N ALA A 115 -11.97 -22.94 26.13
CA ALA A 115 -10.97 -24.02 26.20
C ALA A 115 -10.61 -24.38 27.65
N ALA A 116 -10.55 -23.40 28.55
CA ALA A 116 -10.29 -23.62 29.98
C ALA A 116 -11.43 -24.40 30.65
N LEU A 117 -12.69 -24.12 30.28
CA LEU A 117 -13.85 -24.88 30.75
C LEU A 117 -13.84 -26.33 30.25
N GLN A 118 -13.43 -26.56 29.00
CA GLN A 118 -13.36 -27.90 28.41
C GLN A 118 -12.13 -28.71 28.87
N LEU A 119 -11.08 -28.03 29.33
CA LEU A 119 -9.83 -28.65 29.80
C LEU A 119 -9.43 -28.11 31.19
N PRO A 120 -10.15 -28.49 32.27
CA PRO A 120 -9.91 -27.95 33.61
C PRO A 120 -8.48 -28.17 34.12
N SER A 121 -7.86 -29.31 33.77
CA SER A 121 -6.46 -29.63 34.11
C SER A 121 -5.41 -28.69 33.50
N MET A 122 -5.81 -27.87 32.52
CA MET A 122 -4.96 -26.97 31.74
C MET A 122 -5.48 -25.52 31.79
N ALA A 123 -6.58 -25.27 32.50
CA ALA A 123 -7.26 -23.98 32.57
C ALA A 123 -6.33 -22.84 32.98
N GLU A 124 -5.49 -23.06 34.00
CA GLU A 124 -4.54 -22.06 34.50
C GLU A 124 -3.53 -21.65 33.41
N ALA A 125 -2.94 -22.62 32.70
CA ALA A 125 -1.96 -22.34 31.66
C ALA A 125 -2.59 -21.76 30.37
N ILE A 126 -3.84 -22.13 30.08
CA ILE A 126 -4.64 -21.56 28.99
C ILE A 126 -4.94 -20.08 29.25
N GLY A 127 -5.40 -19.76 30.47
CA GLY A 127 -5.66 -18.39 30.90
C GLY A 127 -4.40 -17.53 30.95
N GLU A 128 -3.28 -18.07 31.47
CA GLU A 128 -2.00 -17.37 31.49
C GLU A 128 -1.54 -17.01 30.07
N PHE A 129 -1.68 -17.93 29.11
CA PHE A 129 -1.34 -17.66 27.72
C PHE A 129 -2.24 -16.58 27.09
N ALA A 130 -3.55 -16.65 27.31
CA ALA A 130 -4.51 -15.71 26.76
C ALA A 130 -4.26 -14.28 27.25
N LEU A 131 -4.00 -14.12 28.55
CA LEU A 131 -3.69 -12.83 29.17
C LEU A 131 -2.36 -12.24 28.65
N LEU A 132 -1.32 -13.08 28.48
CA LEU A 132 -0.07 -12.63 27.88
C LEU A 132 -0.26 -12.22 26.41
N TYR A 133 -1.06 -12.96 25.65
CA TYR A 133 -1.36 -12.64 24.25
C TYR A 133 -2.18 -11.35 24.11
N GLU A 134 -3.19 -11.15 24.97
CA GLU A 134 -4.03 -9.95 24.99
C GLU A 134 -3.18 -8.70 25.29
N ARG A 135 -2.32 -8.74 26.32
CA ARG A 135 -1.38 -7.65 26.62
C ARG A 135 -0.41 -7.38 25.47
N ALA A 136 0.11 -8.44 24.85
CA ALA A 136 1.03 -8.32 23.73
C ALA A 136 0.39 -7.68 22.49
N ARG A 137 -0.90 -7.95 22.25
CA ARG A 137 -1.62 -7.52 21.05
C ARG A 137 -2.33 -6.18 21.21
N TYR A 138 -2.90 -5.91 22.37
CA TYR A 138 -3.76 -4.75 22.61
C TYR A 138 -3.13 -3.69 23.51
N ALA A 139 -2.24 -4.04 24.43
CA ALA A 139 -1.60 -3.07 25.34
C ALA A 139 -0.31 -2.46 24.76
N GLY A 140 0.19 -2.95 23.63
CA GLY A 140 1.42 -2.44 23.00
C GLY A 140 2.69 -2.68 23.83
N GLU A 141 2.60 -3.46 24.90
CA GLU A 141 3.73 -3.77 25.78
C GLU A 141 4.73 -4.69 25.07
N ALA A 142 6.02 -4.47 25.29
CA ALA A 142 7.09 -5.36 24.86
C ALA A 142 7.00 -6.66 25.68
N VAL A 143 6.10 -7.55 25.30
CA VAL A 143 5.90 -8.80 26.02
C VAL A 143 7.11 -9.72 25.85
N ASP A 144 7.56 -10.24 26.99
CA ASP A 144 8.66 -11.19 27.08
C ASP A 144 8.28 -12.51 26.40
N ARG A 145 8.68 -12.61 25.13
CA ARG A 145 8.45 -13.76 24.24
C ARG A 145 8.85 -15.08 24.90
N ASN A 146 9.86 -15.07 25.76
CA ASN A 146 10.32 -16.24 26.49
C ASN A 146 9.25 -16.75 27.46
N ARG A 147 8.52 -15.85 28.12
CA ARG A 147 7.44 -16.22 29.04
C ARG A 147 6.28 -16.92 28.32
N MET A 148 5.85 -16.40 27.15
CA MET A 148 4.84 -17.07 26.32
C MET A 148 5.31 -18.45 25.83
N GLN A 149 6.58 -18.58 25.44
CA GLN A 149 7.15 -19.86 25.03
C GLN A 149 7.20 -20.87 26.19
N ASN A 150 7.51 -20.42 27.40
CA ASN A 150 7.53 -21.26 28.60
C ASN A 150 6.13 -21.78 28.96
N VAL A 151 5.09 -20.95 28.84
CA VAL A 151 3.69 -21.39 29.02
C VAL A 151 3.32 -22.45 27.97
N LEU A 152 3.68 -22.23 26.70
CA LEU A 152 3.47 -23.22 25.64
C LEU A 152 4.25 -24.51 25.86
N ALA A 153 5.47 -24.44 26.39
CA ALA A 153 6.26 -25.61 26.73
C ALA A 153 5.62 -26.40 27.88
N ARG A 154 5.10 -25.71 28.91
CA ARG A 154 4.34 -26.32 30.02
C ARG A 154 3.07 -27.02 29.52
N LEU A 155 2.30 -26.37 28.64
CA LEU A 155 1.16 -26.98 27.96
C LEU A 155 1.59 -28.21 27.14
N GLY A 156 2.63 -28.08 26.33
CA GLY A 156 3.16 -29.16 25.49
C GLY A 156 3.66 -30.37 26.27
N ARG A 157 4.30 -30.20 27.43
CA ARG A 157 4.75 -31.31 28.28
C ARG A 157 3.60 -32.15 28.84
N ARG A 158 2.43 -31.55 29.05
CA ARG A 158 1.20 -32.24 29.51
C ARG A 158 0.43 -32.90 28.35
N LEU A 159 0.93 -32.81 27.13
CA LEU A 159 0.32 -33.31 25.90
C LEU A 159 1.31 -34.28 25.19
N PRO A 160 1.16 -35.61 25.32
CA PRO A 160 2.00 -36.54 24.56
C PRO A 160 1.81 -36.28 23.06
N TRP A 161 2.93 -36.27 22.33
CA TRP A 161 3.00 -35.91 20.92
C TRP A 161 2.24 -36.94 20.08
N ARG A 162 1.00 -36.62 19.68
CA ARG A 162 0.28 -37.33 18.63
C ARG A 162 0.09 -36.41 17.44
N SER A 163 0.94 -36.60 16.44
CA SER A 163 0.82 -36.04 15.10
C SER A 163 -0.38 -36.66 14.39
N GLY A 164 -1.46 -35.91 14.24
CA GLY A 164 -2.61 -36.39 13.47
C GLY A 164 -3.80 -35.46 13.53
N VAL A 165 -3.69 -34.31 12.86
CA VAL A 165 -4.88 -33.60 12.35
C VAL A 165 -4.56 -33.26 10.90
N ARG A 166 -4.91 -34.18 10.00
CA ARG A 166 -5.08 -33.89 8.58
C ARG A 166 -6.30 -32.97 8.48
N GLY A 167 -6.11 -31.78 7.92
CA GLY A 167 -7.20 -30.89 7.59
C GLY A 167 -8.16 -31.59 6.64
N THR A 168 -9.43 -31.65 7.01
CA THR A 168 -10.52 -31.89 6.08
C THR A 168 -10.99 -30.53 5.59
N LEU A 169 -10.93 -30.38 4.27
CA LEU A 169 -11.59 -29.34 3.47
C LEU A 169 -13.11 -29.34 3.72
#